data_AF-A0AAQ3NBP3-F1
#
_entry.id   AF-A0AAQ3NBP3-F1
#
_cell.length_a   1.000
_cell.length_b   1.000
_cell.length_c   1.000
_cell.angle_alpha   90.00
_cell.angle_beta   90.00
_cell.angle_gamma   90.00
#
_symmetry.space_group_name_H-M   'P 1'
#
loop_
_entity.id
_entity.type
_entity.pdbx_description
1 polymer ?
#
loop_
_entity_poly.entity_id
_entity_poly.type
_entity_poly.pdbx_seq_one_letter_code
_entity_poly.pdbx_strand_id
1 'polypeptide(L)'
;MPNPSLSPTTAAVPDVVARHHIHAVSPHQCCSAVVQEIAAPVSTVWSVVRRFDNPQAYKHFVKSCHVILGDGDVGTLREVRVISGLPAAVSTERLDVLDDERHVIGFSMVGGDHRLSNYRSVTTLHPRSAAGTVVVESYVVDVPPGNTTDDTRVFVDTILRCNLQSLAKFAENLARTTKLHHQQRAFDMTFPEVKANVTMASCGAMQVAAWVPFVLSLSDLFG
;
A
#
# COMPACT_ATOMS: atom_id res chain seq x y z
N MET A 1 -11.81 -2.44 46.28
CA MET A 1 -10.98 -1.35 45.73
C MET A 1 -9.56 -1.56 46.24
N PRO A 2 -8.50 -1.50 45.41
CA PRO A 2 -8.37 -0.68 44.19
C PRO A 2 -8.45 -1.48 42.88
N ASN A 3 -8.50 -0.70 41.80
CA ASN A 3 -8.97 -0.96 40.44
C ASN A 3 -7.75 -0.92 39.45
N PRO A 4 -7.92 -0.74 38.13
CA PRO A 4 -7.48 -1.64 37.06
C PRO A 4 -6.34 -1.03 36.21
N SER A 5 -5.72 -1.76 35.28
CA SER A 5 -5.20 -1.15 34.03
C SER A 5 -4.56 -2.15 33.05
N LEU A 6 -5.13 -2.16 31.84
CA LEU A 6 -4.46 -2.14 30.52
C LEU A 6 -3.67 -3.42 30.11
N SER A 7 -3.97 -4.14 29.03
CA SER A 7 -4.90 -3.94 27.90
C SER A 7 -4.97 -5.25 27.09
N PRO A 8 -6.12 -5.67 26.53
CA PRO A 8 -6.15 -6.59 25.42
C PRO A 8 -6.00 -5.78 24.12
N THR A 9 -5.31 -6.34 23.13
CA THR A 9 -5.56 -6.25 21.66
C THR A 9 -4.22 -6.33 20.92
N THR A 10 -3.54 -7.47 21.03
CA THR A 10 -2.76 -7.93 19.88
C THR A 10 -3.81 -8.26 18.83
N ALA A 11 -3.92 -7.45 17.77
CA ALA A 11 -4.82 -7.74 16.67
C ALA A 11 -4.45 -9.13 16.15
N ALA A 12 -5.27 -10.13 16.50
CA ALA A 12 -5.02 -11.51 16.13
C ALA A 12 -5.13 -11.56 14.61
N VAL A 13 -3.97 -11.74 13.97
CA VAL A 13 -3.87 -12.06 12.56
C VAL A 13 -4.69 -13.34 12.36
N PRO A 14 -5.80 -13.33 11.59
CA PRO A 14 -6.70 -14.48 11.49
C PRO A 14 -5.95 -15.75 11.08
N ASP A 15 -6.35 -16.93 11.55
CA ASP A 15 -5.68 -18.22 11.26
C ASP A 15 -5.49 -18.51 9.76
N VAL A 16 -6.33 -17.93 8.90
CA VAL A 16 -6.23 -18.01 7.43
C VAL A 16 -4.96 -17.31 6.92
N VAL A 17 -4.57 -16.22 7.57
CA VAL A 17 -3.37 -15.44 7.26
C VAL A 17 -2.12 -16.21 7.64
N ALA A 18 -2.14 -16.94 8.76
CA ALA A 18 -1.03 -17.79 9.18
C ALA A 18 -0.62 -18.79 8.10
N ARG A 19 -1.56 -19.36 7.35
CA ARG A 19 -1.26 -20.35 6.28
C ARG A 19 -0.47 -19.77 5.12
N HIS A 20 -0.69 -18.50 4.76
CA HIS A 20 0.03 -17.83 3.68
C HIS A 20 1.43 -17.35 4.08
N HIS A 21 1.70 -17.26 5.39
CA HIS A 21 2.95 -16.77 5.95
C HIS A 21 3.76 -17.86 6.68
N ILE A 22 3.34 -19.13 6.61
CA ILE A 22 4.15 -20.28 7.01
C ILE A 22 5.10 -20.61 5.86
N HIS A 23 6.39 -20.37 6.09
CA HIS A 23 7.46 -20.75 5.17
C HIS A 23 8.19 -21.98 5.72
N ALA A 24 8.44 -22.97 4.87
CA ALA A 24 9.42 -24.01 5.19
C ALA A 24 10.81 -23.37 5.10
N VAL A 25 11.51 -23.28 6.24
CA VAL A 25 12.81 -22.61 6.34
C VAL A 25 13.92 -23.65 6.45
N SER A 26 14.89 -23.58 5.53
CA SER A 26 16.10 -24.40 5.61
C SER A 26 17.11 -23.81 6.62
N PRO A 27 18.09 -24.58 7.14
CA PRO A 27 19.05 -24.07 8.13
C PRO A 27 19.90 -22.86 7.69
N HIS A 28 20.04 -22.63 6.38
CA HIS A 28 20.75 -21.50 5.79
C HIS A 28 19.84 -20.33 5.41
N GLN A 29 18.56 -20.40 5.78
CA GLN A 29 17.55 -19.40 5.44
C GLN A 29 17.03 -18.69 6.69
N CYS A 30 16.52 -17.49 6.48
CA CYS A 30 15.78 -16.77 7.50
C CYS A 30 14.43 -16.30 6.96
N CYS A 31 13.48 -16.11 7.87
CA CYS A 31 12.15 -15.61 7.56
C CYS A 31 11.68 -14.61 8.62
N SER A 32 10.86 -13.65 8.20
CA SER A 32 10.19 -12.70 9.10
C SER A 32 8.86 -12.28 8.49
N ALA A 33 8.05 -11.60 9.28
CA ALA A 33 6.82 -10.97 8.84
C ALA A 33 6.72 -9.55 9.43
N VAL A 34 6.28 -8.61 8.60
CA VAL A 34 6.01 -7.23 8.98
C VAL A 34 4.52 -6.97 8.83
N VAL A 35 3.95 -6.30 9.82
CA VAL A 35 2.53 -5.91 9.85
C VAL A 35 2.43 -4.40 9.83
N GLN A 36 1.53 -3.87 9.01
CA GLN A 36 1.23 -2.45 8.92
C GLN A 36 -0.28 -2.22 8.86
N GLU A 37 -0.78 -1.34 9.72
CA GLU A 37 -2.16 -0.86 9.63
C GLU A 37 -2.22 0.37 8.72
N ILE A 38 -3.25 0.45 7.87
CA ILE A 38 -3.46 1.52 6.91
C ILE A 38 -4.88 2.05 7.06
N ALA A 39 -5.04 3.36 7.22
CA ALA A 39 -6.34 4.03 7.30
C ALA A 39 -6.97 4.25 5.91
N ALA A 40 -7.06 3.18 5.11
CA ALA A 40 -7.74 3.15 3.82
C ALA A 40 -8.52 1.83 3.63
N PRO A 41 -9.61 1.84 2.82
CA PRO A 41 -10.33 0.62 2.46
C PRO A 41 -9.45 -0.39 1.74
N VAL A 42 -9.73 -1.69 1.93
CA VAL A 42 -8.93 -2.78 1.35
C VAL A 42 -8.87 -2.70 -0.17
N SER A 43 -9.97 -2.31 -0.83
CA SER A 43 -10.01 -2.12 -2.29
C SER A 43 -9.05 -1.04 -2.76
N THR A 44 -8.92 0.06 -2.01
CA THR A 44 -7.96 1.13 -2.30
C THR A 44 -6.53 0.62 -2.15
N VAL A 45 -6.21 -0.04 -1.03
CA VAL A 45 -4.87 -0.56 -0.79
C VAL A 45 -4.51 -1.64 -1.83
N TRP A 46 -5.43 -2.57 -2.11
CA TRP A 46 -5.24 -3.64 -3.07
C TRP A 46 -5.01 -3.14 -4.49
N SER A 47 -5.75 -2.11 -4.92
CA SER A 47 -5.56 -1.50 -6.25
C SER A 47 -4.13 -0.97 -6.48
N VAL A 48 -3.39 -0.68 -5.40
CA VAL A 48 -1.99 -0.29 -5.45
C VAL A 48 -1.08 -1.52 -5.38
N VAL A 49 -1.31 -2.41 -4.41
CA VAL A 49 -0.45 -3.58 -4.15
C VAL A 49 -0.46 -4.59 -5.29
N ARG A 50 -1.61 -4.82 -5.94
CA ARG A 50 -1.77 -5.79 -7.03
C ARG A 50 -1.00 -5.43 -8.31
N ARG A 51 -0.52 -4.19 -8.42
CA ARG A 51 0.17 -3.68 -9.62
C ARG A 51 1.62 -4.14 -9.63
N PHE A 52 1.82 -5.40 -10.01
CA PHE A 52 3.14 -5.99 -10.14
C PHE A 52 4.03 -5.25 -11.15
N ASP A 53 3.46 -4.60 -12.15
CA ASP A 53 4.14 -3.79 -13.14
C ASP A 53 4.68 -2.45 -12.60
N ASN A 54 4.06 -1.89 -11.55
CA ASN A 54 4.38 -0.54 -11.06
C ASN A 54 4.65 -0.44 -9.55
N PRO A 55 5.68 -1.15 -9.03
CA PRO A 55 6.07 -1.07 -7.63
C PRO A 55 6.55 0.34 -7.20
N GLN A 56 6.95 1.20 -8.13
CA GLN A 56 7.43 2.58 -7.87
C GLN A 56 6.34 3.45 -7.24
N ALA A 57 5.07 3.08 -7.37
CA ALA A 57 3.97 3.82 -6.76
C ALA A 57 4.15 3.99 -5.24
N TYR A 58 4.77 3.02 -4.58
CA TYR A 58 4.98 3.06 -3.12
C TYR A 58 6.36 2.57 -2.66
N LYS A 59 7.17 1.93 -3.49
CA LYS A 59 8.53 1.50 -3.10
C LYS A 59 9.54 2.60 -3.43
N HIS A 60 9.96 3.34 -2.40
CA HIS A 60 10.87 4.49 -2.55
C HIS A 60 12.24 4.15 -3.13
N PHE A 61 12.73 2.92 -2.92
CA PHE A 61 14.05 2.51 -3.39
C PHE A 61 14.07 2.05 -4.84
N VAL A 62 12.92 2.04 -5.54
CA VAL A 62 12.83 1.63 -6.95
C VAL A 62 13.00 2.85 -7.86
N LYS A 63 14.04 2.83 -8.67
CA LYS A 63 14.31 3.82 -9.72
C LYS A 63 13.44 3.58 -10.95
N SER A 64 13.35 2.33 -11.40
CA SER A 64 12.48 1.94 -12.51
C SER A 64 12.06 0.47 -12.40
N CYS A 65 10.97 0.13 -13.06
CA CYS A 65 10.42 -1.21 -13.17
C CYS A 65 9.91 -1.41 -14.59
N HIS A 66 10.28 -2.52 -15.20
CA HIS A 66 9.84 -2.90 -16.54
C HIS A 66 9.40 -4.35 -16.52
N VAL A 67 8.20 -4.63 -17.05
CA VAL A 67 7.79 -6.01 -17.33
C VAL A 67 8.63 -6.49 -18.51
N ILE A 68 9.40 -7.55 -18.30
CA ILE A 68 10.29 -8.12 -19.32
C ILE A 68 9.70 -9.36 -19.98
N LEU A 69 8.73 -10.01 -19.31
CA LEU A 69 8.01 -11.17 -19.83
C LEU A 69 6.63 -11.27 -19.15
N GLY A 70 5.59 -11.61 -19.90
CA GLY A 70 4.24 -11.81 -19.39
C GLY A 70 3.32 -10.60 -19.58
N ASP A 71 2.09 -10.74 -19.11
CA ASP A 71 0.95 -9.83 -19.31
C ASP A 71 0.41 -9.22 -18.01
N GLY A 72 1.06 -9.51 -16.87
CA GLY A 72 0.63 -9.07 -15.54
C GLY A 72 0.05 -10.19 -14.68
N ASP A 73 -0.17 -11.38 -15.23
CA ASP A 73 -0.64 -12.55 -14.48
C ASP A 73 0.51 -13.41 -13.92
N VAL A 74 0.15 -14.43 -13.13
CA VAL A 74 1.11 -15.36 -12.51
C VAL A 74 2.09 -15.92 -13.54
N GLY A 75 3.38 -15.84 -13.23
CA GLY A 75 4.48 -16.16 -14.14
C GLY A 75 5.12 -14.95 -14.81
N THR A 76 4.49 -13.77 -14.77
CA THR A 76 5.05 -12.51 -15.26
C THR A 76 6.38 -12.20 -14.57
N LEU A 77 7.36 -11.73 -15.34
CA LEU A 77 8.67 -11.27 -14.89
C LEU A 77 8.79 -9.76 -15.01
N ARG A 78 9.33 -9.13 -13.98
CA ARG A 78 9.72 -7.72 -13.99
C ARG A 78 11.20 -7.55 -13.67
N GLU A 79 11.85 -6.61 -14.36
CA GLU A 79 13.16 -6.08 -14.00
C GLU A 79 12.95 -4.82 -13.16
N VAL A 80 13.46 -4.83 -11.93
CA VAL A 80 13.44 -3.72 -10.98
C VAL A 80 14.84 -3.16 -10.85
N ARG A 81 15.01 -1.86 -11.12
CA ARG A 81 16.25 -1.14 -10.87
C ARG A 81 16.10 -0.31 -9.62
N VAL A 82 17.04 -0.43 -8.68
CA VAL A 82 16.99 0.34 -7.43
C VAL A 82 17.86 1.60 -7.51
N ILE A 83 17.63 2.54 -6.59
CA ILE A 83 18.39 3.79 -6.51
C ILE A 83 19.84 3.48 -6.10
N SER A 84 20.79 4.25 -6.66
CA SER A 84 22.22 4.17 -6.35
C SER A 84 22.50 4.34 -4.85
N GLY A 85 23.44 3.55 -4.31
CA GLY A 85 23.81 3.57 -2.89
C GLY A 85 23.29 2.38 -2.08
N LEU A 86 22.47 1.52 -2.69
CA LEU A 86 22.15 0.19 -2.18
C LEU A 86 23.06 -0.88 -2.84
N PRO A 87 23.28 -2.04 -2.20
CA PRO A 87 24.17 -3.09 -2.72
C PRO A 87 23.70 -3.78 -4.01
N ALA A 88 22.50 -3.46 -4.48
CA ALA A 88 21.93 -4.06 -5.67
C ALA A 88 21.73 -3.02 -6.76
N ALA A 89 21.99 -3.37 -8.02
CA ALA A 89 21.70 -2.48 -9.16
C ALA A 89 20.39 -2.87 -9.86
N VAL A 90 20.13 -4.18 -9.98
CA VAL A 90 19.02 -4.75 -10.74
C VAL A 90 18.54 -6.04 -10.06
N SER A 91 17.22 -6.24 -9.98
CA SER A 91 16.58 -7.49 -9.56
C SER A 91 15.58 -7.94 -10.63
N THR A 92 15.57 -9.24 -10.94
CA THR A 92 14.56 -9.87 -11.77
C THR A 92 13.61 -10.64 -10.86
N GLU A 93 12.34 -10.27 -10.89
CA GLU A 93 11.32 -10.78 -9.98
C GLU A 93 10.21 -11.46 -10.78
N ARG A 94 9.72 -12.59 -10.28
CA ARG A 94 8.61 -13.36 -10.85
C ARG A 94 7.39 -13.29 -9.97
N LEU A 95 6.23 -13.02 -10.56
CA LEU A 95 4.94 -13.11 -9.88
C LEU A 95 4.57 -14.58 -9.66
N ASP A 96 4.51 -15.01 -8.40
CA ASP A 96 4.21 -16.39 -8.02
C ASP A 96 2.73 -16.60 -7.70
N VAL A 97 2.08 -15.60 -7.12
CA VAL A 97 0.68 -15.65 -6.69
C VAL A 97 0.05 -14.29 -6.92
N LEU A 98 -1.16 -14.29 -7.49
CA LEU A 98 -2.05 -13.14 -7.55
C LEU A 98 -3.49 -13.64 -7.38
N ASP A 99 -4.09 -13.35 -6.23
CA ASP A 99 -5.46 -13.71 -5.89
C ASP A 99 -6.21 -12.43 -5.52
N ASP A 100 -7.01 -11.93 -6.46
CA ASP A 100 -7.81 -10.71 -6.32
C ASP A 100 -8.96 -10.87 -5.32
N GLU A 101 -9.49 -12.08 -5.13
CA GLU A 101 -10.61 -12.32 -4.21
C GLU A 101 -10.13 -12.33 -2.75
N ARG A 102 -8.97 -12.96 -2.50
CA ARG A 102 -8.38 -13.06 -1.16
C ARG A 102 -7.38 -11.96 -0.86
N HIS A 103 -7.10 -11.07 -1.81
CA HIS A 103 -6.11 -10.00 -1.72
C HIS A 103 -4.71 -10.53 -1.32
N VAL A 104 -4.25 -11.56 -2.05
CA VAL A 104 -2.94 -12.19 -1.83
C VAL A 104 -2.07 -11.97 -3.06
N ILE A 105 -0.87 -11.42 -2.86
CA ILE A 105 0.17 -11.33 -3.89
C ILE A 105 1.47 -11.94 -3.36
N GLY A 106 2.21 -12.62 -4.21
CA GLY A 106 3.51 -13.17 -3.85
C GLY A 106 4.46 -13.17 -5.03
N PHE A 107 5.74 -12.97 -4.77
CA PHE A 107 6.77 -12.96 -5.80
C PHE A 107 8.09 -13.55 -5.29
N SER A 108 8.90 -14.04 -6.21
CA SER A 108 10.25 -14.53 -5.95
C SER A 108 11.29 -13.74 -6.75
N MET A 109 12.45 -13.49 -6.17
CA MET A 109 13.62 -13.02 -6.92
C MET A 109 14.26 -14.20 -7.65
N VAL A 110 14.25 -14.16 -8.98
CA VAL A 110 14.77 -15.25 -9.85
C VAL A 110 16.13 -14.92 -10.46
N GLY A 111 16.60 -13.68 -10.29
CA GLY A 111 17.91 -13.25 -10.74
C GLY A 111 18.18 -11.79 -10.40
N GLY A 112 19.36 -11.31 -10.74
CA GLY A 112 19.78 -9.95 -10.46
C GLY A 112 21.13 -9.87 -9.76
N ASP A 113 21.58 -8.64 -9.57
CA ASP A 113 22.81 -8.32 -8.87
C ASP A 113 22.46 -7.92 -7.44
N HIS A 114 22.05 -8.90 -6.62
CA HIS A 114 21.72 -8.69 -5.22
C HIS A 114 22.11 -9.87 -4.36
N ARG A 115 22.38 -9.62 -3.07
CA ARG A 115 22.76 -10.66 -2.11
C ARG A 115 21.59 -11.52 -1.62
N LEU A 116 20.35 -11.17 -1.97
CA LEU A 116 19.12 -11.82 -1.50
C LEU A 116 18.71 -13.04 -2.36
N SER A 117 19.55 -14.08 -2.37
CA SER A 117 19.26 -15.32 -3.10
C SER A 117 18.03 -16.04 -2.56
N ASN A 118 17.26 -16.66 -3.48
CA ASN A 118 16.03 -17.40 -3.16
C ASN A 118 15.01 -16.60 -2.32
N TYR A 119 15.03 -15.27 -2.44
CA TYR A 119 14.06 -14.41 -1.78
C TYR A 119 12.66 -14.70 -2.32
N ARG A 120 11.72 -14.95 -1.42
CA ARG A 120 10.30 -15.11 -1.73
C ARG A 120 9.48 -14.30 -0.74
N SER A 121 8.61 -13.45 -1.23
CA SER A 121 7.69 -12.65 -0.42
C SER A 121 6.24 -13.01 -0.71
N VAL A 122 5.40 -12.92 0.33
CA VAL A 122 3.94 -13.01 0.26
C VAL A 122 3.35 -11.86 1.06
N THR A 123 2.51 -11.06 0.40
CA THR A 123 1.75 -9.97 0.99
C THR A 123 0.26 -10.32 0.98
N THR A 124 -0.40 -10.17 2.13
CA THR A 124 -1.84 -10.37 2.28
C THR A 124 -2.48 -9.13 2.89
N LEU A 125 -3.69 -8.81 2.47
CA LEU A 125 -4.45 -7.66 2.97
C LEU A 125 -5.74 -8.13 3.66
N HIS A 126 -6.02 -7.54 4.82
CA HIS A 126 -7.17 -7.91 5.65
C HIS A 126 -8.00 -6.68 5.99
N PRO A 127 -9.30 -6.64 5.68
CA PRO A 127 -10.16 -5.55 6.11
C PRO A 127 -10.31 -5.58 7.64
N ARG A 128 -10.04 -4.46 8.32
CA ARG A 128 -10.26 -4.27 9.76
C ARG A 128 -11.55 -3.51 10.04
N SER A 129 -11.89 -2.57 9.16
CA SER A 129 -13.12 -1.77 9.20
C SER A 129 -13.46 -1.28 7.79
N ALA A 130 -14.58 -0.57 7.63
CA ALA A 130 -14.95 0.03 6.34
C ALA A 130 -13.90 1.02 5.79
N ALA A 131 -13.00 1.52 6.63
CA ALA A 131 -11.98 2.49 6.26
C ALA A 131 -10.56 2.07 6.65
N GLY A 132 -10.33 0.83 7.09
CA GLY A 132 -9.05 0.38 7.61
C GLY A 132 -8.66 -1.01 7.12
N THR A 133 -7.38 -1.16 6.81
CA THR A 133 -6.78 -2.39 6.28
C THR A 133 -5.54 -2.75 7.07
N VAL A 134 -5.35 -4.04 7.37
CA VAL A 134 -4.09 -4.60 7.89
C VAL A 134 -3.36 -5.29 6.76
N VAL A 135 -2.13 -4.89 6.50
CA VAL A 135 -1.24 -5.52 5.52
C VAL A 135 -0.21 -6.35 6.27
N VAL A 136 -0.05 -7.60 5.85
CA VAL A 136 0.99 -8.50 6.37
C VAL A 136 1.88 -8.90 5.20
N GLU A 137 3.17 -8.61 5.29
CA GLU A 137 4.17 -9.07 4.32
C GLU A 137 5.19 -9.95 5.03
N SER A 138 5.32 -11.18 4.55
CA SER A 138 6.31 -12.14 5.04
C SER A 138 7.28 -12.52 3.94
N TYR A 139 8.49 -12.91 4.33
CA TYR A 139 9.45 -13.43 3.38
C TYR A 139 10.23 -14.62 3.94
N VAL A 140 10.86 -15.34 3.03
CA VAL A 140 11.99 -16.25 3.27
C VAL A 140 13.12 -15.88 2.33
N VAL A 141 14.36 -15.98 2.79
CA VAL A 141 15.57 -15.66 2.01
C VAL A 141 16.76 -16.46 2.52
N ASP A 142 17.73 -16.72 1.65
CA ASP A 142 19.01 -17.28 2.05
C ASP A 142 19.85 -16.25 2.80
N VAL A 143 20.56 -16.71 3.84
CA VAL A 143 21.55 -15.90 4.56
C VAL A 143 22.82 -15.83 3.70
N PRO A 144 23.23 -14.63 3.23
CA PRO A 144 24.40 -14.50 2.38
C PRO A 144 25.68 -14.95 3.11
N PRO A 145 26.67 -15.52 2.40
CA PRO A 145 27.96 -15.83 3.01
C PRO A 145 28.57 -14.60 3.68
N GLY A 146 29.06 -14.78 4.91
CA GLY A 146 29.65 -13.70 5.72
C GLY A 146 28.65 -12.83 6.48
N ASN A 147 27.34 -13.08 6.36
CA ASN A 147 26.31 -12.42 7.18
C ASN A 147 25.75 -13.37 8.23
N THR A 148 25.30 -12.80 9.35
CA THR A 148 24.48 -13.55 10.30
C THR A 148 23.02 -13.56 9.84
N THR A 149 22.26 -14.50 10.38
CA THR A 149 20.80 -14.56 10.21
C THR A 149 20.13 -13.25 10.65
N ASP A 150 20.58 -12.70 11.78
CA ASP A 150 20.00 -11.47 12.35
C ASP A 150 20.30 -10.24 11.48
N ASP A 151 21.53 -10.09 10.97
CA ASP A 151 21.88 -8.99 10.08
C ASP A 151 21.02 -9.01 8.81
N THR A 152 20.87 -10.20 8.22
CA THR A 152 20.06 -10.40 7.02
C THR A 152 18.59 -10.06 7.30
N ARG A 153 18.07 -10.54 8.43
CA ARG A 153 16.69 -10.27 8.87
C ARG A 153 16.46 -8.77 9.08
N VAL A 154 17.35 -8.10 9.82
CA VAL A 154 17.25 -6.66 10.10
C VAL A 154 17.28 -5.86 8.80
N PHE A 155 18.16 -6.21 7.87
CA PHE A 155 18.25 -5.55 6.57
C PHE A 155 16.94 -5.66 5.78
N VAL A 156 16.41 -6.89 5.62
CA VAL A 156 15.18 -7.12 4.86
C VAL A 156 13.96 -6.53 5.57
N ASP A 157 13.84 -6.71 6.89
CA ASP A 157 12.75 -6.13 7.69
C ASP A 157 12.72 -4.60 7.57
N THR A 158 13.88 -3.95 7.52
CA THR A 158 13.97 -2.49 7.34
C THR A 158 13.41 -2.08 5.98
N ILE A 159 13.78 -2.78 4.90
CA ILE A 159 13.28 -2.49 3.55
C ILE A 159 11.75 -2.69 3.50
N LEU A 160 11.24 -3.80 4.05
CA LEU A 160 9.81 -4.07 4.07
C LEU A 160 9.03 -3.04 4.89
N ARG A 161 9.53 -2.65 6.08
CA ARG A 161 8.92 -1.60 6.90
C ARG A 161 8.85 -0.27 6.14
N CYS A 162 9.93 0.15 5.47
CA CYS A 162 9.92 1.36 4.67
C CYS A 162 8.89 1.30 3.53
N ASN A 163 8.80 0.16 2.83
CA ASN A 163 7.84 -0.03 1.75
C ASN A 163 6.39 0.03 2.26
N LEU A 164 6.06 -0.68 3.35
CA LEU A 164 4.72 -0.70 3.91
C LEU A 164 4.31 0.67 4.51
N GLN A 165 5.25 1.39 5.13
CA GLN A 165 5.00 2.76 5.60
C GLN A 165 4.71 3.73 4.46
N SER A 166 5.42 3.59 3.33
CA SER A 166 5.15 4.39 2.14
C SER A 166 3.80 4.04 1.50
N LEU A 167 3.49 2.74 1.41
CA LEU A 167 2.18 2.26 0.97
C LEU A 167 1.05 2.85 1.82
N ALA A 168 1.20 2.88 3.15
CA ALA A 168 0.21 3.46 4.05
C ALA A 168 -0.08 4.91 3.69
N LYS A 169 0.98 5.74 3.62
CA LYS A 169 0.87 7.17 3.26
C LYS A 169 0.24 7.35 1.87
N PHE A 170 0.64 6.56 0.89
CA PHE A 170 0.13 6.65 -0.48
C PHE A 170 -1.36 6.29 -0.54
N ALA A 171 -1.76 5.16 0.07
CA ALA A 171 -3.14 4.68 0.04
C ALA A 171 -4.10 5.58 0.84
N GLU A 172 -3.67 6.12 1.99
CA GLU A 172 -4.44 7.07 2.78
C GLU A 172 -4.69 8.38 2.02
N ASN A 173 -3.67 8.88 1.32
CA ASN A 173 -3.80 10.04 0.45
C ASN A 173 -4.77 9.76 -0.70
N LEU A 174 -4.68 8.58 -1.34
CA LEU A 174 -5.59 8.19 -2.41
C LEU A 174 -7.04 8.09 -1.91
N ALA A 175 -7.25 7.51 -0.74
CA ALA A 175 -8.57 7.39 -0.11
C ALA A 175 -9.17 8.78 0.20
N ARG A 176 -8.36 9.71 0.72
CA ARG A 176 -8.77 11.09 1.01
C ARG A 176 -9.16 11.84 -0.26
N THR A 177 -8.35 11.79 -1.31
CA THR A 177 -8.65 12.44 -2.60
C THR A 177 -9.91 11.88 -3.24
N THR A 178 -10.11 10.56 -3.17
CA THR A 178 -11.31 9.90 -3.70
C THR A 178 -12.57 10.34 -2.97
N LYS A 179 -12.52 10.48 -1.63
CA LYS A 179 -13.64 11.01 -0.84
C LYS A 179 -13.99 12.44 -1.24
N LEU A 180 -12.98 13.31 -1.39
CA LEU A 180 -13.19 14.70 -1.82
C LEU A 180 -13.86 14.77 -3.21
N HIS A 181 -13.42 13.96 -4.17
CA HIS A 181 -14.05 13.91 -5.49
C HIS A 181 -15.49 13.40 -5.45
N HIS A 182 -15.79 12.39 -4.62
CA HIS A 182 -17.17 11.92 -4.44
C HIS A 182 -18.04 12.98 -3.76
N GLN A 183 -17.54 13.69 -2.76
CA GLN A 183 -18.24 14.80 -2.12
C GLN A 183 -18.50 15.94 -3.09
N GLN A 184 -17.50 16.33 -3.91
CA GLN A 184 -17.67 17.37 -4.93
C GLN A 184 -18.70 16.94 -5.99
N ARG A 185 -18.66 15.69 -6.45
CA ARG A 185 -19.66 15.17 -7.40
C ARG A 185 -21.06 15.14 -6.79
N ALA A 186 -21.18 14.70 -5.54
CA ALA A 186 -22.46 14.69 -4.84
C ALA A 186 -23.01 16.11 -4.66
N PHE A 187 -22.14 17.06 -4.30
CA PHE A 187 -22.49 18.48 -4.22
C PHE A 187 -22.95 19.03 -5.57
N ASP A 188 -22.19 18.79 -6.64
CA ASP A 188 -22.52 19.22 -8.01
C ASP A 188 -23.86 18.64 -8.50
N MET A 189 -24.17 17.38 -8.14
CA MET A 189 -25.44 16.74 -8.49
C MET A 189 -26.61 17.28 -7.65
N THR A 190 -26.37 17.61 -6.39
CA THR A 190 -27.40 18.13 -5.48
C THR A 190 -27.69 19.60 -5.73
N PHE A 191 -26.68 20.37 -6.15
CA PHE A 191 -26.75 21.81 -6.37
C PHE A 191 -26.23 22.21 -7.77
N PRO A 192 -26.91 21.80 -8.85
CA PRO A 192 -26.47 22.08 -10.22
C PRO A 192 -26.43 23.59 -10.52
N GLU A 193 -27.31 24.39 -9.90
CA GLU A 193 -27.38 25.85 -10.08
C GLU A 193 -26.16 26.57 -9.49
N VAL A 194 -25.56 26.06 -8.41
CA VAL A 194 -24.36 26.64 -7.79
C VAL A 194 -23.14 26.45 -8.71
N LYS A 195 -23.04 25.30 -9.38
CA LYS A 195 -21.98 25.03 -10.37
C LYS A 195 -22.07 25.94 -11.60
N ALA A 196 -23.29 26.22 -12.07
CA ALA A 196 -23.52 27.17 -13.17
C ALA A 196 -23.08 28.59 -12.78
N ASN A 197 -23.39 29.03 -11.55
CA ASN A 197 -23.03 30.36 -11.07
C ASN A 197 -21.52 30.56 -10.84
N VAL A 198 -20.78 29.53 -10.39
CA VAL A 198 -19.31 29.60 -10.29
C VAL A 198 -18.66 29.69 -11.68
N THR A 199 -19.21 28.99 -12.68
CA THR A 199 -18.73 29.05 -14.07
C THR A 199 -19.06 30.41 -14.72
N MET A 200 -20.18 31.03 -14.35
CA MET A 200 -20.53 32.40 -14.77
C MET A 200 -19.67 33.46 -14.08
N ALA A 201 -19.25 33.24 -12.83
CA ALA A 201 -18.36 34.15 -12.10
C ALA A 201 -16.93 34.17 -12.67
N SER A 202 -16.41 33.05 -13.19
CA SER A 202 -15.14 33.03 -13.95
C SER A 202 -15.27 33.63 -15.34
N CYS A 203 -16.50 33.70 -15.88
CA CYS A 203 -16.85 34.39 -17.12
C CYS A 203 -17.33 35.84 -16.86
N GLY A 204 -16.71 36.57 -15.93
CA GLY A 204 -16.69 38.03 -15.90
C GLY A 204 -18.02 38.80 -15.84
N ALA A 205 -19.15 38.18 -15.48
CA ALA A 205 -20.44 38.87 -15.47
C ALA A 205 -21.32 38.48 -14.26
N MET A 206 -21.04 39.04 -13.07
CA MET A 206 -22.06 39.63 -12.17
C MET A 206 -21.48 40.06 -10.81
N GLN A 207 -22.04 41.15 -10.27
CA GLN A 207 -21.67 41.82 -9.02
C GLN A 207 -21.71 40.91 -7.78
N VAL A 208 -20.64 40.97 -6.99
CA VAL A 208 -20.37 40.23 -5.74
C VAL A 208 -21.39 40.54 -4.61
N ALA A 209 -22.28 41.52 -4.78
CA ALA A 209 -23.16 42.01 -3.72
C ALA A 209 -24.35 41.09 -3.37
N ALA A 210 -24.70 40.10 -4.21
CA ALA A 210 -25.90 39.28 -3.99
C ALA A 210 -25.70 38.04 -3.10
N TRP A 211 -24.45 37.71 -2.71
CA TRP A 211 -24.13 36.40 -2.09
C TRP A 211 -23.86 36.43 -0.58
N VAL A 212 -23.76 37.60 0.03
CA VAL A 212 -23.54 37.75 1.49
C VAL A 212 -24.63 37.06 2.34
N PRO A 213 -25.94 37.09 1.96
CA PRO A 213 -26.96 36.42 2.76
C PRO A 213 -26.89 34.87 2.70
N PHE A 214 -26.38 34.30 1.60
CA PHE A 214 -26.38 32.85 1.38
C PHE A 214 -25.22 32.15 2.10
N VAL A 215 -24.07 32.82 2.22
CA VAL A 215 -22.90 32.31 2.95
C VAL A 215 -23.16 32.26 4.47
N LEU A 216 -23.91 33.23 5.02
CA LEU A 216 -24.26 33.25 6.44
C LEU A 216 -25.28 32.17 6.83
N SER A 217 -26.15 31.73 5.93
CA SER A 217 -27.12 30.66 6.20
C SER A 217 -26.48 29.26 6.22
N LEU A 218 -25.31 29.06 5.60
CA LEU A 218 -24.62 27.77 5.56
C LEU A 218 -23.76 27.52 6.82
N SER A 219 -23.30 28.57 7.49
CA SER A 219 -22.63 28.45 8.79
C SER A 219 -23.57 28.02 9.92
N ASP A 220 -24.86 28.33 9.83
CA ASP A 220 -25.87 27.95 10.83
C ASP A 220 -26.38 26.50 10.64
N LEU A 221 -26.19 25.90 9.47
CA LEU A 221 -26.67 24.54 9.17
C LEU A 221 -25.67 23.41 9.48
N PHE A 222 -24.40 23.74 9.73
CA PHE A 222 -23.31 22.78 9.96
C PHE A 222 -22.54 23.03 11.27
N GLY A 223 -23.14 23.76 12.22
CA GLY A 223 -22.67 23.80 13.60
C GLY A 223 -22.75 22.44 14.29
#